data_AF-A0A933H3I9-F1
#
_entry.id   AF-A0A933H3I9-F1
#
_cell.length_a   1.000
_cell.length_b   1.000
_cell.length_c   1.000
_cell.angle_alpha   90.00
_cell.angle_beta   90.00
_cell.angle_gamma   90.00
#
_symmetry.space_group_name_H-M   'P 1'
#
loop_
_entity.id
_entity.type
_entity.pdbx_description
1 polymer ?
#
loop_
_entity_poly.entity_id
_entity_poly.type
_entity_poly.pdbx_seq_one_letter_code
_entity_poly.pdbx_strand_id
1 'polypeptide(L)' 'MSDNVAFTDADNLRLFIAEHPKTTAGVVIYRGQEVRRLDEKIVALPLAMIVGAEE' A
#
# COMPACT_ATOMS: atom_id res chain seq x y z
N MET A 1 -0.08 -6.97 -19.03
CA MET A 1 0.17 -7.26 -17.60
C MET A 1 0.76 -5.99 -17.02
N SER A 2 -0.11 -5.10 -16.55
CA SER A 2 0.23 -3.69 -16.35
C SER A 2 1.02 -3.51 -15.06
N ASP A 3 2.25 -3.03 -15.20
CA ASP A 3 3.19 -2.69 -14.12
C ASP A 3 2.71 -1.50 -13.24
N ASN A 4 1.64 -0.83 -13.67
CA ASN A 4 0.94 0.15 -12.87
C ASN A 4 -0.09 -0.56 -11.98
N VAL A 5 0.27 -0.86 -10.73
CA VAL A 5 -0.73 -0.90 -9.66
C VAL A 5 -1.43 0.45 -9.70
N ALA A 6 -2.71 0.46 -10.05
CA ALA A 6 -3.50 1.68 -10.03
C ALA A 6 -3.60 2.12 -8.57
N PHE A 7 -2.72 3.06 -8.19
CA PHE A 7 -2.73 3.80 -6.94
C PHE A 7 -4.10 4.45 -6.64
N THR A 8 -4.97 4.52 -7.66
CA THR A 8 -6.37 4.94 -7.64
C THR A 8 -7.27 4.07 -6.75
N ASP A 9 -6.91 2.83 -6.43
CA ASP A 9 -7.71 1.95 -5.55
C ASP A 9 -7.46 2.16 -4.04
N ALA A 10 -6.60 3.10 -3.66
CA ALA A 10 -6.38 3.44 -2.25
C ALA A 10 -7.59 4.14 -1.60
N ASP A 11 -8.58 4.57 -2.39
CA ASP A 11 -9.81 5.22 -1.90
C ASP A 11 -10.63 4.29 -1.01
N ASN A 12 -10.77 3.02 -1.40
CA ASN A 12 -11.45 2.01 -0.57
C ASN A 12 -10.65 1.70 0.70
N LEU A 13 -9.32 1.71 0.63
CA LEU A 13 -8.48 1.52 1.82
C LEU A 13 -8.60 2.69 2.78
N ARG A 14 -8.72 3.92 2.25
CA ARG A 14 -8.97 5.11 3.04
C ARG A 14 -10.34 5.09 3.70
N LEU A 15 -11.39 4.70 2.97
CA LEU A 15 -12.74 4.52 3.50
C LEU A 15 -12.74 3.48 4.63
N PHE A 16 -12.10 2.34 4.42
CA PHE A 16 -11.97 1.28 5.43
C PHE A 16 -11.30 1.80 6.72
N ILE A 17 -10.22 2.57 6.63
CA ILE A 17 -9.55 3.13 7.81
C ILE A 17 -10.46 4.14 8.52
N ALA A 18 -11.23 4.92 7.78
CA ALA A 18 -12.18 5.88 8.36
C ALA A 18 -13.34 5.18 9.09
N GLU A 19 -13.84 4.06 8.55
CA GLU A 19 -14.93 3.27 9.16
C GLU A 19 -14.45 2.42 10.35
N HIS A 20 -13.16 2.08 10.39
CA HIS A 20 -12.56 1.28 11.46
C HIS A 20 -11.54 2.11 12.26
N PRO A 21 -11.98 2.91 13.25
CA PRO A 21 -11.09 3.80 14.01
C PRO A 21 -10.04 3.08 14.87
N LYS A 22 -10.16 1.76 15.05
CA LYS A 22 -9.12 0.92 15.68
C LYS A 22 -7.97 0.58 14.74
N THR A 23 -8.09 0.88 13.44
CA THR A 23 -7.05 0.65 12.44
C THR A 23 -6.03 1.78 12.50
N THR A 24 -4.78 1.44 12.84
CA THR A 24 -3.69 2.41 12.98
C THR A 24 -3.17 2.91 11.63
N ALA A 25 -3.03 2.02 10.64
CA ALA A 25 -2.50 2.34 9.32
C ALA A 25 -2.95 1.32 8.27
N GLY A 26 -2.96 1.74 7.00
CA GLY A 26 -3.12 0.88 5.83
C GLY A 26 -1.78 0.67 5.11
N VAL A 27 -1.53 -0.55 4.65
CA VAL A 27 -0.34 -0.90 3.88
C VAL A 27 -0.77 -1.47 2.54
N VAL A 28 -0.26 -0.91 1.45
CA VAL A 28 -0.43 -1.42 0.09
C VAL A 28 0.85 -2.14 -0.32
N ILE A 29 0.77 -3.44 -0.59
CA ILE A 29 1.92 -4.20 -1.09
C ILE A 29 1.87 -4.23 -2.61
N TYR A 30 2.94 -3.80 -3.27
CA TYR A 30 2.98 -3.73 -4.74
C TYR A 30 4.33 -4.17 -5.32
N ARG A 31 4.35 -4.50 -6.62
CA ARG A 31 5.54 -5.03 -7.31
C ARG A 31 6.59 -3.98 -7.70
N GLY A 32 6.48 -2.74 -7.23
CA GLY A 32 7.51 -1.72 -7.46
C GLY A 32 8.68 -1.85 -6.50
N GLN A 33 9.60 -0.89 -6.58
CA GLN A 33 10.85 -0.89 -5.80
C GLN A 33 10.93 0.21 -4.75
N GLU A 34 9.95 1.12 -4.71
CA GLU A 34 10.00 2.29 -3.84
C GLU A 34 8.93 2.24 -2.74
N VAL A 35 9.28 2.69 -1.54
CA VAL A 35 8.28 3.00 -0.52
C VAL A 35 7.63 4.33 -0.87
N ARG A 36 6.30 4.37 -0.95
CA ARG A 36 5.55 5.60 -1.25
C ARG A 36 4.50 5.87 -0.20
N ARG A 37 4.42 7.10 0.31
CA ARG A 37 3.32 7.51 1.18
C ARG A 37 2.13 7.92 0.32
N LEU A 38 0.98 7.28 0.52
CA LEU A 38 -0.24 7.54 -0.25
C LEU A 38 -1.20 8.48 0.48
N ASP A 39 -1.24 8.40 1.80
CA ASP A 39 -2.06 9.26 2.66
C ASP A 39 -1.41 9.41 4.05
N GLU A 40 -2.04 10.14 4.97
CA GLU A 40 -1.52 10.34 6.32
C GLU A 40 -1.27 9.00 7.03
N LYS A 41 -2.17 8.04 6.85
CA LYS A 41 -2.14 6.70 7.46
C LYS A 41 -1.91 5.57 6.46
N ILE A 42 -1.59 5.85 5.20
CA ILE A 42 -1.45 4.83 4.16
C ILE A 42 -0.06 4.89 3.53
N VAL A 43 0.62 3.74 3.51
CA VAL A 43 1.93 3.56 2.88
C VAL A 43 1.90 2.41 1.88
N ALA A 44 2.57 2.59 0.75
CA ALA A 44 2.82 1.53 -0.22
C ALA A 44 4.24 0.98 -0.02
N LEU A 45 4.34 -0.34 0.12
CA LEU A 45 5.58 -1.07 0.31
C LEU A 45 5.85 -2.01 -0.86
N PRO A 46 7.09 -2.05 -1.36
CA PRO A 46 7.56 -3.08 -2.28
C PRO A 46 7.33 -4.49 -1.71
N LEU A 47 6.77 -5.39 -2.52
CA LEU A 47 6.62 -6.79 -2.15
C LEU A 47 7.97 -7.40 -1.73
N ALA A 48 9.05 -7.05 -2.43
CA ALA A 48 10.41 -7.47 -2.13
C ALA A 48 10.89 -7.11 -0.71
N MET A 49 10.37 -6.04 -0.09
CA MET A 49 10.68 -5.71 1.31
C MET A 49 9.96 -6.60 2.32
N ILE A 50 8.83 -7.21 1.94
CA ILE A 50 8.02 -8.05 2.81
C ILE A 50 8.48 -9.51 2.73
N VAL A 51 8.66 -10.03 1.50
CA VAL A 51 8.98 -11.45 1.28
C VAL A 51 10.47 -11.73 1.17
N GLY A 52 11.30 -10.68 1.15
CA GLY A 52 12.72 -10.77 0.80
C GLY A 52 12.89 -10.75 -0.71
N ALA A 53 13.82 -9.93 -1.21
CA ALA A 53 14.28 -10.06 -2.59
C ALA A 53 15.19 -11.29 -2.62
N GLU A 54 14.78 -12.33 -3.35
CA GLU A 54 15.70 -13.39 -3.74
C GLU A 54 16.68 -12.74 -4.72
N GLU A 55 17.95 -12.63 -4.32
CA GLU A 55 19.04 -12.08 -5.14
C GLU A 55 19.32 -12.92 -6.39
#